data_AF-A0A7J8IY72-F1
#
_entry.id   AF-A0A7J8IY72-F1
#
_cell.length_a   1.000
_cell.length_b   1.000
_cell.length_c   1.000
_cell.angle_alpha   90.00
_cell.angle_beta   90.00
_cell.angle_gamma   90.00
#
_symmetry.space_group_name_H-M   'P 1'
#
loop_
_entity.id
_entity.type
_entity.pdbx_description
1 polymer ?
#
loop_
_entity_poly.entity_id
_entity_poly.type
_entity_poly.pdbx_seq_one_letter_code
_entity_poly.pdbx_strand_id
1 'polypeptide(L)'
;MLSGKLQCSLIVFFFHKVPPSLSGLDPKDIVAVLNEEGGYHQIGPAECCPDFFIMSVTIAFATQLEQLIPCTMKLPERQPEFFFYYSLLGNDVTNEPFNDLINPNFEPERASVRIRSNVEILRVYLALQSKLQIHLCCGDQSLGSTEIPLTGLLKKGSTEINHRPVTVEGAFTLDPPNRAKQKLAPIPVEMAPTVGVSVALQREGIDTQASCDLLPLRLLLQFCSGFFTEVELQKSYLALR
;
A
#
# COMPACT_ATOMS: atom_id res chain seq x y z
N MET A 1 -45.31 -2.02 53.66
CA MET A 1 -45.42 -0.69 53.03
C MET A 1 -44.08 0.00 53.20
N LEU A 2 -43.16 -0.18 52.25
CA LEU A 2 -42.89 0.73 51.12
C LEU A 2 -42.39 2.11 51.57
N SER A 3 -41.08 2.33 51.47
CA SER A 3 -40.51 3.52 50.82
C SER A 3 -39.00 3.35 50.66
N GLY A 4 -38.59 2.78 49.53
CA GLY A 4 -37.20 2.87 49.04
C GLY A 4 -37.15 3.96 47.98
N LYS A 5 -36.44 5.05 48.25
CA LYS A 5 -36.07 6.04 47.24
C LYS A 5 -34.92 5.47 46.41
N LEU A 6 -35.15 5.21 45.13
CA LEU A 6 -34.10 5.25 44.12
C LEU A 6 -34.50 6.25 43.05
N GLN A 7 -33.76 7.34 43.03
CA GLN A 7 -33.71 8.33 41.98
C GLN A 7 -32.85 7.73 40.86
N CYS A 8 -33.45 7.46 39.70
CA CYS A 8 -32.71 7.09 38.49
C CYS A 8 -33.01 8.11 37.41
N SER A 9 -31.95 8.80 37.01
CA SER A 9 -31.90 9.86 36.03
C SER A 9 -32.37 9.41 34.66
N LEU A 10 -33.11 10.30 34.00
CA LEU A 10 -33.57 10.20 32.63
C LEU A 10 -32.35 10.22 31.68
N ILE A 11 -31.89 9.06 31.21
CA ILE A 11 -30.93 8.98 30.11
C ILE A 11 -31.72 9.08 28.82
N VAL A 12 -31.61 10.23 28.16
CA VAL A 12 -32.10 10.45 26.79
C VAL A 12 -31.24 9.59 25.87
N PHE A 13 -31.78 8.46 25.40
CA PHE A 13 -31.18 7.70 24.32
C PHE A 13 -31.33 8.49 23.02
N PHE A 14 -30.25 9.15 22.60
CA PHE A 14 -30.09 9.53 21.20
C PHE A 14 -29.97 8.25 20.38
N PHE A 15 -31.09 7.76 19.86
CA PHE A 15 -31.09 6.85 18.72
C PHE A 15 -30.52 7.60 17.52
N HIS A 16 -29.20 7.53 17.35
CA HIS A 16 -28.61 7.73 16.03
C HIS A 16 -29.11 6.58 15.16
N LYS A 17 -30.00 6.92 14.23
CA LYS A 17 -30.53 6.04 13.20
C LYS A 17 -29.36 5.52 12.36
N VAL A 18 -28.89 4.32 12.68
CA VAL A 18 -27.88 3.60 11.89
C VAL A 18 -28.50 3.32 10.51
N PRO A 19 -27.86 3.70 9.38
CA PRO A 19 -28.36 3.31 8.06
C PRO A 19 -28.39 1.77 7.95
N PRO A 20 -29.49 1.17 7.46
CA PRO A 20 -29.72 -0.27 7.51
C PRO A 20 -29.06 -0.97 6.31
N SER A 21 -27.72 -1.10 6.29
CA SER A 21 -27.06 -1.73 5.13
C SER A 21 -25.83 -2.60 5.41
N LEU A 22 -25.42 -2.81 6.66
CA LEU A 22 -24.29 -3.71 6.99
C LEU A 22 -24.63 -4.81 8.00
N SER A 23 -25.87 -4.84 8.51
CA SER A 23 -26.35 -5.86 9.44
C SER A 23 -26.63 -7.17 8.68
N GLY A 24 -25.57 -7.94 8.38
CA GLY A 24 -25.72 -9.28 7.81
C GLY A 24 -24.56 -9.82 6.97
N LEU A 25 -23.55 -9.01 6.64
CA LEU A 25 -22.38 -9.49 5.89
C LEU A 25 -21.33 -10.01 6.86
N ASP A 26 -21.01 -11.30 6.78
CA ASP A 26 -19.84 -11.87 7.47
C ASP A 26 -18.59 -11.28 6.79
N PRO A 27 -17.64 -10.69 7.54
CA PRO A 27 -16.36 -10.23 6.99
C PRO A 27 -15.66 -11.27 6.11
N LYS A 28 -15.86 -12.57 6.36
CA LYS A 28 -15.28 -13.67 5.55
C LYS A 28 -15.79 -13.73 4.12
N ASP A 29 -16.98 -13.20 3.86
CA ASP A 29 -17.59 -13.20 2.52
C ASP A 29 -17.16 -11.98 1.69
N ILE A 30 -16.40 -11.05 2.30
CA ILE A 30 -15.90 -9.86 1.61
C ILE A 30 -14.61 -10.22 0.87
N VAL A 31 -14.79 -10.65 -0.38
CA VAL A 31 -13.71 -11.01 -1.31
C VAL A 31 -13.73 -10.10 -2.54
N ALA A 32 -12.59 -10.02 -3.22
CA ALA A 32 -12.50 -9.36 -4.53
C ALA A 32 -12.79 -10.39 -5.62
N VAL A 33 -13.78 -10.09 -6.48
CA VAL A 33 -14.15 -10.94 -7.62
C VAL A 33 -13.94 -10.14 -8.89
N LEU A 34 -13.13 -10.66 -9.81
CA LEU A 34 -12.89 -10.03 -11.11
C LEU A 34 -14.15 -10.12 -11.98
N ASN A 35 -14.62 -8.96 -12.45
CA ASN A 35 -15.57 -8.85 -13.54
C ASN A 35 -14.77 -8.53 -14.82
N GLU A 36 -14.53 -9.56 -15.63
CA GLU A 36 -13.72 -9.46 -16.84
C GLU A 36 -14.36 -8.54 -17.90
N GLU A 37 -15.69 -8.65 -18.08
CA GLU A 37 -16.43 -7.84 -19.06
C GLU A 37 -16.36 -6.34 -18.74
N GLY A 38 -16.41 -5.98 -17.46
CA GLY A 38 -16.35 -4.60 -16.98
C GLY A 38 -14.95 -4.08 -16.67
N GLY A 39 -13.94 -4.96 -16.63
CA GLY A 39 -12.56 -4.62 -16.28
C GLY A 39 -12.40 -4.07 -14.87
N TYR A 40 -13.13 -4.60 -13.89
CA TYR A 40 -13.06 -4.16 -12.48
C TYR A 40 -13.22 -5.33 -11.49
N HIS A 41 -12.76 -5.13 -10.27
CA HIS A 41 -12.97 -6.05 -9.16
C HIS A 41 -14.19 -5.63 -8.35
N GLN A 42 -15.21 -6.48 -8.26
CA GLN A 42 -16.33 -6.28 -7.36
C GLN A 42 -15.91 -6.69 -5.93
N ILE A 43 -16.08 -5.78 -4.96
CA ILE A 43 -15.85 -6.06 -3.53
C ILE A 43 -17.14 -5.73 -2.78
N GLY A 44 -17.79 -6.77 -2.26
CA GLY A 44 -19.11 -6.70 -1.64
C GLY A 44 -20.29 -6.77 -2.63
N PRO A 45 -21.54 -6.77 -2.13
CA PRO A 45 -22.72 -6.96 -2.97
C PRO A 45 -22.94 -5.83 -3.98
N ALA A 46 -23.24 -6.19 -5.22
CA ALA A 46 -23.34 -5.25 -6.34
C ALA A 46 -24.48 -4.22 -6.18
N GLU A 47 -25.51 -4.56 -5.41
CA GLU A 47 -26.70 -3.76 -5.15
C GLU A 47 -26.43 -2.60 -4.19
N CYS A 48 -25.49 -2.78 -3.25
CA CYS A 48 -25.13 -1.78 -2.25
C CYS A 48 -23.75 -1.14 -2.48
N CYS A 49 -23.07 -1.53 -3.56
CA CYS A 49 -21.73 -1.08 -3.93
C CYS A 49 -21.73 -0.44 -5.33
N PRO A 50 -22.26 0.77 -5.51
CA PRO A 50 -22.34 1.42 -6.81
C PRO A 50 -21.07 2.17 -7.20
N ASP A 51 -20.20 2.49 -6.24
CA ASP A 51 -19.09 3.41 -6.43
C ASP A 51 -17.87 2.71 -7.02
N PHE A 52 -17.15 3.44 -7.87
CA PHE A 52 -15.89 3.00 -8.43
C PHE A 52 -14.70 3.68 -7.75
N PHE A 53 -13.63 2.91 -7.60
CA PHE A 53 -12.37 3.33 -7.01
C PHE A 53 -11.21 2.80 -7.86
N ILE A 54 -10.09 3.52 -7.83
CA ILE A 54 -8.83 3.08 -8.41
C ILE A 54 -7.84 2.86 -7.28
N MET A 55 -7.30 1.65 -7.16
CA MET A 55 -6.18 1.34 -6.30
C MET A 55 -4.92 1.24 -7.16
N SER A 56 -3.88 1.98 -6.79
CA SER A 56 -2.62 2.03 -7.53
C SER A 56 -1.46 1.70 -6.62
N VAL A 57 -0.50 0.94 -7.13
CA VAL A 57 0.79 0.67 -6.50
C VAL A 57 1.87 1.22 -7.41
N THR A 58 2.76 2.04 -6.86
CA THR A 58 3.90 2.61 -7.59
C THR A 58 5.19 2.14 -6.94
N ILE A 59 6.06 1.49 -7.72
CA ILE A 59 7.45 1.20 -7.34
C ILE A 59 8.29 2.34 -7.87
N ALA A 60 8.85 3.15 -6.97
CA ALA A 60 9.44 4.43 -7.33
C ALA A 60 10.96 4.38 -7.49
N PHE A 61 11.62 3.68 -6.58
CA PHE A 61 13.08 3.56 -6.57
C PHE A 61 13.49 2.37 -5.70
N ALA A 62 14.75 1.98 -5.81
CA ALA A 62 15.36 1.03 -4.89
C ALA A 62 16.83 1.33 -4.68
N THR A 63 17.36 0.94 -3.51
CA THR A 63 18.75 1.19 -3.13
C THR A 63 19.31 0.03 -2.30
N GLN A 64 20.63 -0.15 -2.34
CA GLN A 64 21.37 -1.18 -1.60
C GLN A 64 20.87 -2.62 -1.85
N LEU A 65 20.35 -2.91 -3.06
CA LEU A 65 19.76 -4.23 -3.35
C LEU A 65 20.81 -5.34 -3.39
N GLU A 66 22.08 -5.00 -3.63
CA GLU A 66 23.20 -5.94 -3.62
C GLU A 66 23.37 -6.66 -2.27
N GLN A 67 22.90 -6.05 -1.19
CA GLN A 67 22.91 -6.65 0.15
C GLN A 67 22.01 -7.89 0.27
N LEU A 68 21.05 -8.06 -0.67
CA LEU A 68 20.18 -9.23 -0.73
C LEU A 68 20.82 -10.44 -1.42
N ILE A 69 22.00 -10.29 -2.02
CA ILE A 69 22.71 -11.38 -2.71
C ILE A 69 23.78 -11.95 -1.76
N PRO A 70 23.58 -13.15 -1.17
CA PRO A 70 24.65 -13.81 -0.44
C PRO A 70 25.83 -14.13 -1.35
N CYS A 71 27.06 -14.04 -0.86
CA CYS A 71 28.26 -14.46 -1.61
C CYS A 71 28.24 -15.93 -2.06
N THR A 72 27.35 -16.75 -1.47
CA THR A 72 27.15 -18.16 -1.79
C THR A 72 26.05 -18.41 -2.83
N MET A 73 25.27 -17.39 -3.18
CA MET A 73 24.19 -17.48 -4.15
C MET A 73 24.77 -17.43 -5.56
N LYS A 74 24.45 -18.44 -6.37
CA LYS A 74 24.80 -18.45 -7.79
C LYS A 74 23.74 -17.71 -8.57
N LEU A 75 24.03 -16.47 -8.94
CA LEU A 75 23.24 -15.76 -9.94
C LEU A 75 23.44 -16.43 -11.32
N PRO A 76 22.43 -16.39 -12.21
CA PRO A 76 22.57 -16.84 -13.58
C PRO A 76 23.82 -16.28 -14.27
N GLU A 77 24.60 -17.13 -14.94
CA GLU A 77 25.89 -16.75 -15.56
C GLU A 77 25.76 -15.77 -16.74
N ARG A 78 24.55 -15.61 -17.31
CA ARG A 78 24.31 -14.93 -18.60
C ARG A 78 23.68 -13.54 -18.50
N GLN A 79 23.96 -12.80 -17.43
CA GLN A 79 23.32 -11.54 -17.02
C GLN A 79 21.99 -11.81 -16.28
N PRO A 80 21.97 -11.66 -14.95
CA PRO A 80 20.75 -11.81 -14.16
C PRO A 80 19.84 -10.61 -14.38
N GLU A 81 18.59 -10.88 -14.76
CA GLU A 81 17.52 -9.88 -14.79
C GLU A 81 16.78 -9.89 -13.45
N PHE A 82 16.57 -8.70 -12.90
CA PHE A 82 15.89 -8.46 -11.64
C PHE A 82 14.59 -7.70 -11.89
N PHE A 83 13.55 -8.04 -11.13
CA PHE A 83 12.26 -7.36 -11.20
C PHE A 83 11.56 -7.42 -9.85
N PHE A 84 10.69 -6.45 -9.60
CA PHE A 84 9.74 -6.45 -8.51
C PHE A 84 8.49 -7.20 -8.91
N TYR A 85 7.98 -8.01 -7.98
CA TYR A 85 6.75 -8.77 -8.13
C TYR A 85 5.83 -8.55 -6.93
N TYR A 86 4.53 -8.41 -7.20
CA TYR A 86 3.49 -8.40 -6.18
C TYR A 86 2.15 -8.83 -6.78
N SER A 87 1.25 -9.31 -5.94
CA SER A 87 -0.12 -9.65 -6.34
C SER A 87 -1.08 -8.56 -5.88
N LEU A 88 -1.71 -7.86 -6.83
CA LEU A 88 -2.67 -6.79 -6.56
C LEU A 88 -4.10 -7.29 -6.84
N LEU A 89 -4.85 -7.56 -5.77
CA LEU A 89 -6.19 -8.19 -5.82
C LEU A 89 -6.20 -9.54 -6.57
N GLY A 90 -5.10 -10.30 -6.49
CA GLY A 90 -4.96 -11.58 -7.19
C GLY A 90 -4.38 -11.47 -8.61
N ASN A 91 -4.11 -10.25 -9.10
CA ASN A 91 -3.42 -10.05 -10.37
C ASN A 91 -1.91 -9.99 -10.14
N ASP A 92 -1.17 -10.80 -10.89
CA ASP A 92 0.29 -10.80 -10.86
C ASP A 92 0.81 -9.56 -11.58
N VAL A 93 1.61 -8.77 -10.87
CA VAL A 93 2.23 -7.55 -11.39
C VAL A 93 3.74 -7.67 -11.29
N THR A 94 4.41 -7.38 -12.40
CA THR A 94 5.86 -7.28 -12.49
C THR A 94 6.23 -5.97 -13.17
N ASN A 95 7.28 -5.31 -12.70
CA ASN A 95 7.83 -4.15 -13.40
C ASN A 95 8.79 -4.56 -14.53
N GLU A 96 9.23 -3.59 -15.32
CA GLU A 96 10.30 -3.81 -16.31
C GLU A 96 11.57 -4.35 -15.64
N PRO A 97 12.18 -5.42 -16.19
CA PRO A 97 13.41 -5.97 -15.63
C PRO A 97 14.61 -5.01 -15.72
N PHE A 98 15.49 -5.07 -14.72
CA PHE A 98 16.73 -4.30 -14.65
C PHE A 98 17.91 -5.20 -14.23
N ASN A 99 19.15 -4.75 -14.44
CA ASN A 99 20.35 -5.59 -14.27
C ASN A 99 21.33 -5.10 -13.20
N ASP A 100 21.25 -3.83 -12.79
CA ASP A 100 22.15 -3.23 -11.79
C ASP A 100 21.46 -3.16 -10.42
N LEU A 101 21.98 -3.90 -9.44
CA LEU A 101 21.49 -3.89 -8.06
C LEU A 101 22.12 -2.78 -7.20
N ILE A 102 23.30 -2.28 -7.59
CA ILE A 102 24.03 -1.24 -6.85
C ILE A 102 23.42 0.12 -7.18
N ASN A 103 23.15 0.36 -8.47
CA ASN A 103 22.50 1.57 -8.96
C ASN A 103 21.30 1.22 -9.85
N PRO A 104 20.16 0.80 -9.26
CA PRO A 104 18.96 0.48 -10.04
C PRO A 104 18.51 1.71 -10.84
N ASN A 105 18.39 1.56 -12.16
CA ASN A 105 18.08 2.64 -13.09
C ASN A 105 16.70 2.50 -13.74
N PHE A 106 15.78 1.77 -13.09
CA PHE A 106 14.41 1.63 -13.58
C PHE A 106 13.60 2.90 -13.32
N GLU A 107 12.69 3.22 -14.23
CA GLU A 107 11.76 4.33 -14.08
C GLU A 107 10.65 3.98 -13.08
N PRO A 108 10.09 4.96 -12.34
CA PRO A 108 8.94 4.73 -11.48
C PRO A 108 7.77 4.10 -12.25
N GLU A 109 7.34 2.92 -11.84
CA GLU A 109 6.29 2.18 -12.52
C GLU A 109 5.04 2.06 -11.65
N ARG A 110 3.87 2.36 -12.23
CA ARG A 110 2.57 2.32 -11.57
C ARG A 110 1.68 1.26 -12.20
N ALA A 111 1.17 0.34 -11.37
CA ALA A 111 0.07 -0.55 -11.73
C ALA A 111 -1.20 -0.14 -11.00
N SER A 112 -2.33 -0.21 -11.69
CA SER A 112 -3.63 0.22 -11.15
C SER A 112 -4.71 -0.81 -11.44
N VAL A 113 -5.59 -1.03 -10.46
CA VAL A 113 -6.80 -1.85 -10.60
C VAL A 113 -8.03 -1.02 -10.30
N ARG A 114 -9.08 -1.27 -11.08
CA ARG A 114 -10.39 -0.68 -10.87
C ARG A 114 -11.21 -1.56 -9.94
N ILE A 115 -11.88 -0.94 -8.98
CA ILE A 115 -12.65 -1.59 -7.93
C ILE A 115 -14.05 -1.00 -7.92
N ARG A 116 -15.08 -1.85 -7.85
CA ARG A 116 -16.46 -1.46 -7.60
C ARG A 116 -16.85 -1.88 -6.19
N SER A 117 -17.13 -0.92 -5.32
CA SER A 117 -17.42 -1.16 -3.90
C SER A 117 -18.19 0.00 -3.28
N ASN A 118 -18.18 0.10 -1.95
CA ASN A 118 -18.45 1.33 -1.21
C ASN A 118 -17.36 1.50 -0.14
N VAL A 119 -17.26 2.71 0.44
CA VAL A 119 -16.16 3.05 1.37
C VAL A 119 -16.13 2.16 2.62
N GLU A 120 -17.29 1.77 3.14
CA GLU A 120 -17.39 0.98 4.37
C GLU A 120 -16.93 -0.47 4.14
N ILE A 121 -17.40 -1.10 3.06
CA ILE A 121 -17.03 -2.46 2.66
C ILE A 121 -15.55 -2.51 2.30
N LEU A 122 -15.09 -1.55 1.49
CA LEU A 122 -13.68 -1.50 1.08
C LEU A 122 -12.75 -1.32 2.28
N ARG A 123 -13.17 -0.57 3.30
CA ARG A 123 -12.41 -0.46 4.57
C ARG A 123 -12.30 -1.81 5.28
N VAL A 124 -13.38 -2.58 5.37
CA VAL A 124 -13.36 -3.91 5.99
C VAL A 124 -12.46 -4.84 5.18
N TYR A 125 -12.57 -4.83 3.85
CA TYR A 125 -11.72 -5.60 2.96
C TYR A 125 -10.23 -5.31 3.17
N LEU A 126 -9.82 -4.03 3.19
CA LEU A 126 -8.41 -3.63 3.41
C LEU A 126 -7.92 -3.94 4.83
N ALA A 127 -8.81 -4.03 5.81
CA ALA A 127 -8.45 -4.49 7.15
C ALA A 127 -8.19 -6.01 7.20
N LEU A 128 -8.92 -6.79 6.39
CA LEU A 128 -8.71 -8.23 6.24
C LEU A 128 -7.45 -8.53 5.41
N GLN A 129 -7.27 -7.81 4.30
CA GLN A 129 -6.06 -7.80 3.48
C GLN A 129 -5.07 -6.79 4.06
N SER A 130 -4.57 -7.06 5.26
CA SER A 130 -3.84 -6.08 6.08
C SER A 130 -2.53 -5.59 5.46
N LYS A 131 -1.99 -6.30 4.47
CA LYS A 131 -0.69 -6.02 3.87
C LYS A 131 -0.62 -6.42 2.40
N LEU A 132 0.20 -5.68 1.64
CA LEU A 132 0.66 -6.04 0.31
C LEU A 132 2.12 -6.50 0.41
N GLN A 133 2.44 -7.69 -0.08
CA GLN A 133 3.80 -8.19 -0.10
C GLN A 133 4.45 -7.88 -1.46
N ILE A 134 5.60 -7.23 -1.44
CA ILE A 134 6.41 -6.92 -2.63
C ILE A 134 7.72 -7.70 -2.53
N HIS A 135 8.08 -8.36 -3.62
CA HIS A 135 9.27 -9.18 -3.74
C HIS A 135 10.23 -8.56 -4.75
N LEU A 136 11.53 -8.59 -4.45
CA LEU A 136 12.56 -8.52 -5.48
C LEU A 136 12.87 -9.94 -5.94
N CYS A 137 12.88 -10.17 -7.25
CA CYS A 137 13.04 -11.49 -7.85
C CYS A 137 14.17 -11.51 -8.88
N CYS A 138 14.75 -12.70 -9.08
CA CYS A 138 15.60 -13.02 -10.22
C CYS A 138 15.18 -14.41 -10.74
N GLY A 139 14.62 -14.46 -11.96
CA GLY A 139 13.94 -15.66 -12.44
C GLY A 139 12.77 -16.04 -11.54
N ASP A 140 12.77 -17.28 -11.02
CA ASP A 140 11.76 -17.83 -10.12
C ASP A 140 12.09 -17.65 -8.62
N GLN A 141 13.20 -16.98 -8.30
CA GLN A 141 13.69 -16.86 -6.94
C GLN A 141 13.42 -15.47 -6.36
N SER A 142 12.76 -15.43 -5.20
CA SER A 142 12.65 -14.21 -4.40
C SER A 142 13.94 -13.99 -3.61
N LEU A 143 14.57 -12.84 -3.83
CA LEU A 143 15.83 -12.40 -3.20
C LEU A 143 15.56 -11.69 -1.87
N GLY A 144 14.45 -10.97 -1.80
CA GLY A 144 13.97 -10.32 -0.60
C GLY A 144 12.52 -9.87 -0.76
N SER A 145 11.86 -9.60 0.36
CA SER A 145 10.48 -9.13 0.36
C SER A 145 10.21 -8.11 1.45
N THR A 146 9.21 -7.28 1.23
CA THR A 146 8.71 -6.32 2.23
C THR A 146 7.19 -6.32 2.28
N GLU A 147 6.62 -5.84 3.39
CA GLU A 147 5.18 -5.80 3.62
C GLU A 147 4.72 -4.34 3.76
N ILE A 148 3.83 -3.92 2.87
CA ILE A 148 3.24 -2.58 2.89
C ILE A 148 1.90 -2.65 3.62
N PRO A 149 1.73 -1.96 4.75
CA PRO A 149 0.49 -2.02 5.50
C PRO A 149 -0.63 -1.32 4.73
N LEU A 150 -1.69 -2.07 4.42
CA LEU A 150 -2.92 -1.54 3.84
C LEU A 150 -3.91 -1.08 4.93
N THR A 151 -3.70 -1.58 6.16
CA THR A 151 -4.45 -1.12 7.33
C THR A 151 -4.26 0.38 7.54
N GLY A 152 -5.36 1.11 7.69
CA GLY A 152 -5.32 2.54 7.95
C GLY A 152 -5.33 3.43 6.70
N LEU A 153 -5.25 2.84 5.49
CA LEU A 153 -5.44 3.56 4.23
C LEU A 153 -6.83 4.23 4.20
N LEU A 154 -7.87 3.50 4.64
CA LEU A 154 -9.21 4.06 4.90
C LEU A 154 -9.47 4.17 6.41
N LYS A 155 -9.47 5.39 6.94
CA LYS A 155 -9.76 5.65 8.36
C LYS A 155 -11.28 5.64 8.61
N LYS A 156 -11.70 5.02 9.72
CA LYS A 156 -13.11 4.98 10.12
C LYS A 156 -13.63 6.39 10.37
N GLY A 157 -14.74 6.76 9.73
CA GLY A 157 -15.36 8.08 9.85
C GLY A 157 -14.66 9.20 9.07
N SER A 158 -13.57 8.90 8.34
CA SER A 158 -12.95 9.89 7.44
C SER A 158 -13.72 9.99 6.13
N THR A 159 -13.91 11.21 5.65
CA THR A 159 -14.49 11.52 4.33
C THR A 159 -13.42 11.90 3.30
N GLU A 160 -12.14 11.83 3.66
CA GLU A 160 -11.00 12.27 2.85
C GLU A 160 -10.98 11.67 1.45
N ILE A 161 -11.30 10.37 1.33
CA ILE A 161 -11.39 9.63 0.07
C ILE A 161 -12.37 10.24 -0.95
N ASN A 162 -13.35 11.04 -0.49
CA ASN A 162 -14.31 11.71 -1.37
C ASN A 162 -13.76 13.00 -1.99
N HIS A 163 -12.59 13.46 -1.55
CA HIS A 163 -12.00 14.73 -1.97
C HIS A 163 -10.61 14.58 -2.57
N ARG A 164 -9.83 13.58 -2.12
CA ARG A 164 -8.48 13.33 -2.59
C ARG A 164 -8.10 11.85 -2.47
N PRO A 165 -7.07 11.39 -3.19
CA PRO A 165 -6.48 10.09 -2.94
C PRO A 165 -6.00 9.97 -1.50
N VAL A 166 -6.23 8.81 -0.89
CA VAL A 166 -5.57 8.41 0.35
C VAL A 166 -4.36 7.56 -0.02
N THR A 167 -3.23 7.80 0.64
CA THR A 167 -1.96 7.17 0.28
C THR A 167 -1.24 6.60 1.49
N VAL A 168 -0.55 5.48 1.28
CA VAL A 168 0.52 4.96 2.14
C VAL A 168 1.78 4.99 1.30
N GLU A 169 2.76 5.79 1.71
CA GLU A 169 3.99 5.99 0.97
C GLU A 169 5.18 5.97 1.92
N GLY A 170 6.28 5.36 1.47
CA GLY A 170 7.50 5.32 2.23
C GLY A 170 8.60 4.52 1.56
N ALA A 171 9.73 4.47 2.26
CA ALA A 171 10.86 3.62 1.93
C ALA A 171 10.80 2.38 2.84
N PHE A 172 10.70 1.21 2.23
CA PHE A 172 10.47 -0.06 2.93
C PHE A 172 11.68 -0.98 2.77
N THR A 173 12.20 -1.48 3.89
CA THR A 173 13.32 -2.41 3.88
C THR A 173 12.88 -3.79 3.38
N LEU A 174 13.67 -4.38 2.49
CA LEU A 174 13.51 -5.73 1.99
C LEU A 174 14.22 -6.72 2.92
N ASP A 175 13.50 -7.71 3.43
CA ASP A 175 14.08 -8.79 4.23
C ASP A 175 14.42 -9.99 3.34
N PRO A 176 15.63 -10.58 3.48
CA PRO A 176 15.97 -11.80 2.75
C PRO A 176 15.16 -13.00 3.27
N PRO A 177 14.77 -13.96 2.40
CA PRO A 177 13.80 -15.03 2.73
C PRO A 177 14.26 -15.98 3.85
N ASN A 178 15.56 -16.06 4.15
CA ASN A 178 16.13 -16.98 5.15
C ASN A 178 16.80 -16.27 6.33
N ARG A 179 16.45 -15.00 6.61
CA ARG A 179 17.10 -14.18 7.66
C ARG A 179 17.22 -14.89 9.02
N ALA A 180 16.14 -15.52 9.48
CA ALA A 180 16.11 -16.24 10.76
C ALA A 180 17.04 -17.47 10.81
N LYS A 181 17.26 -18.13 9.66
CA LYS A 181 18.13 -19.30 9.56
C LYS A 181 19.61 -18.93 9.41
N GLN A 182 19.89 -17.78 8.81
CA GLN A 182 21.26 -17.38 8.47
C GLN A 182 21.99 -16.64 9.59
N LYS A 183 21.36 -16.34 10.74
CA LYS A 183 21.95 -15.58 11.88
C LYS A 183 22.77 -14.37 11.39
N LEU A 184 22.28 -13.67 10.38
CA LEU A 184 22.99 -12.53 9.81
C LEU A 184 23.09 -11.41 10.85
N ALA A 185 24.25 -10.77 10.93
CA ALA A 185 24.42 -9.58 11.74
C ALA A 185 23.40 -8.51 11.30
N PRO A 186 22.87 -7.69 12.22
CA PRO A 186 22.01 -6.57 11.86
C PRO A 186 22.76 -5.65 10.90
N ILE A 187 22.21 -5.45 9.69
CA ILE A 187 22.70 -4.44 8.77
C ILE A 187 22.28 -3.06 9.33
N PRO A 188 23.18 -2.06 9.38
CA PRO A 188 22.79 -0.69 9.71
C PRO A 188 21.66 -0.21 8.80
N VAL A 189 20.70 0.53 9.35
CA VAL A 189 19.50 0.97 8.62
C VAL A 189 19.86 1.75 7.33
N GLU A 190 20.93 2.53 7.38
CA GLU A 190 21.44 3.32 6.24
C GLU A 190 21.97 2.46 5.07
N MET A 191 22.30 1.20 5.34
CA MET A 191 22.79 0.24 4.35
C MET A 191 21.78 -0.85 4.04
N ALA A 192 20.55 -0.75 4.56
CA ALA A 192 19.55 -1.78 4.39
C ALA A 192 18.95 -1.73 2.96
N PRO A 193 18.78 -2.88 2.29
CA PRO A 193 18.14 -2.92 0.97
C PRO A 193 16.73 -2.36 1.06
N THR A 194 16.43 -1.34 0.27
CA THR A 194 15.22 -0.53 0.44
C THR A 194 14.52 -0.30 -0.89
N VAL A 195 13.18 -0.31 -0.88
CA VAL A 195 12.33 0.03 -2.02
C VAL A 195 11.37 1.14 -1.66
N GLY A 196 11.29 2.17 -2.51
CA GLY A 196 10.32 3.26 -2.40
C GLY A 196 8.99 2.83 -2.99
N VAL A 197 7.93 2.81 -2.19
CA VAL A 197 6.61 2.34 -2.61
C VAL A 197 5.55 3.37 -2.21
N SER A 198 4.61 3.62 -3.12
CA SER A 198 3.39 4.39 -2.87
C SER A 198 2.16 3.56 -3.24
N VAL A 199 1.27 3.34 -2.28
CA VAL A 199 -0.04 2.71 -2.48
C VAL A 199 -1.11 3.77 -2.32
N ALA A 200 -1.85 4.04 -3.40
CA ALA A 200 -2.88 5.06 -3.44
C ALA A 200 -4.26 4.45 -3.69
N LEU A 201 -5.28 4.96 -3.01
CA LEU A 201 -6.67 4.65 -3.28
C LEU A 201 -7.44 5.94 -3.51
N GLN A 202 -8.18 6.01 -4.60
CA GLN A 202 -9.00 7.18 -4.94
C GLN A 202 -10.37 6.75 -5.44
N ARG A 203 -11.38 7.58 -5.21
CA ARG A 203 -12.69 7.41 -5.85
C ARG A 203 -12.61 7.86 -7.30
N GLU A 204 -13.16 7.07 -8.21
CA GLU A 204 -13.19 7.38 -9.64
C GLU A 204 -14.14 8.57 -9.89
N GLY A 205 -13.75 9.48 -10.78
CA GLY A 205 -14.52 10.68 -11.11
C GLY A 205 -14.25 11.90 -10.22
N ILE A 206 -13.32 11.83 -9.26
CA ILE A 206 -12.74 13.03 -8.65
C ILE A 206 -11.69 13.56 -9.62
N ASP A 207 -11.95 14.73 -10.23
CA ASP A 207 -10.97 15.44 -11.06
C ASP A 207 -9.75 15.78 -10.21
N THR A 208 -8.68 15.00 -10.39
CA THR A 208 -7.35 15.35 -9.92
C THR A 208 -6.83 16.43 -10.85
N GLN A 209 -7.20 17.69 -10.59
CA GLN A 209 -6.51 18.83 -11.19
C GLN A 209 -5.04 18.78 -10.74
N ALA A 210 -4.21 18.22 -11.61
CA ALA A 210 -2.77 18.35 -11.72
C ALA A 210 -2.06 18.92 -10.48
N SER A 211 -1.71 18.06 -9.53
CA SER A 211 -0.59 18.31 -8.63
C SER A 211 0.31 17.10 -8.70
N CYS A 212 1.56 17.30 -9.12
CA CYS A 212 2.61 16.30 -9.22
C CYS A 212 2.61 15.26 -8.07
N ASP A 213 1.95 14.12 -8.28
CA ASP A 213 1.83 13.00 -7.32
C ASP A 213 3.13 12.20 -7.12
N LEU A 214 4.26 12.77 -7.51
CA LEU A 214 5.60 12.22 -7.27
C LEU A 214 6.47 13.20 -6.50
N LEU A 215 5.98 14.35 -6.02
CA LEU A 215 6.80 15.28 -5.24
C LEU A 215 7.43 14.64 -3.98
N PRO A 216 6.69 13.89 -3.14
CA PRO A 216 7.30 13.25 -1.97
C PRO A 216 8.29 12.13 -2.35
N LEU A 217 7.97 11.27 -3.33
CA LEU A 217 8.92 10.28 -3.87
C LEU A 217 10.14 10.91 -4.57
N ARG A 218 9.97 12.05 -5.26
CA ARG A 218 11.08 12.81 -5.86
C ARG A 218 11.96 13.46 -4.82
N LEU A 219 11.38 13.98 -3.74
CA LEU A 219 12.13 14.49 -2.59
C LEU A 219 12.90 13.35 -1.90
N LEU A 220 12.31 12.17 -1.76
CA LEU A 220 12.99 10.97 -1.25
C LEU A 220 14.12 10.50 -2.18
N LEU A 221 13.90 10.44 -3.49
CA LEU A 221 14.92 10.17 -4.49
C LEU A 221 16.08 11.18 -4.44
N GLN A 222 15.77 12.48 -4.29
CA GLN A 222 16.78 13.53 -4.12
C GLN A 222 17.55 13.41 -2.80
N PHE A 223 16.91 12.92 -1.74
CA PHE A 223 17.58 12.64 -0.47
C PHE A 223 18.52 11.43 -0.58
N CYS A 224 18.05 10.31 -1.16
CA CYS A 224 18.86 9.11 -1.37
C CYS A 224 20.04 9.33 -2.34
N SER A 225 19.92 10.27 -3.29
CA SER A 225 21.00 10.67 -4.20
C SER A 225 21.91 11.77 -3.65
N GLY A 226 21.70 12.23 -2.41
CA GLY A 226 22.56 13.23 -1.74
C GLY A 226 22.40 14.67 -2.24
N PHE A 227 21.32 14.99 -2.94
CA PHE A 227 21.09 16.30 -3.57
C PHE A 227 20.53 17.38 -2.63
N PHE A 228 19.96 17.02 -1.47
CA PHE A 228 19.37 17.97 -0.53
C PHE A 228 19.83 17.74 0.91
N THR A 229 20.14 18.81 1.63
CA THR A 229 20.38 18.77 3.09
C THR A 229 19.05 18.72 3.86
N GLU A 230 19.04 18.13 5.06
CA GLU A 230 17.85 17.97 5.93
C GLU A 230 17.04 19.29 6.10
N VAL A 231 17.74 20.42 6.08
CA VAL A 231 17.18 21.78 6.22
C VAL A 231 16.39 22.24 4.97
N GLU A 232 16.78 21.82 3.78
CA GLU A 232 16.08 22.16 2.54
C GLU A 232 14.86 21.27 2.30
N LEU A 233 14.87 20.03 2.81
CA LEU A 233 13.71 19.14 2.76
C LEU A 233 12.55 19.71 3.59
N GLN A 234 12.85 20.28 4.75
CA GLN A 234 11.86 20.87 5.65
C GLN A 234 11.25 22.16 5.07
N LYS A 235 12.03 22.96 4.32
CA LYS A 235 11.54 24.12 3.56
C LYS A 235 10.64 23.71 2.39
N SER A 236 11.00 22.65 1.69
CA SER A 236 10.22 22.09 0.57
C SER A 236 8.87 21.53 1.04
N TYR A 237 8.87 20.85 2.18
CA TYR A 237 7.66 20.29 2.80
C TYR A 237 6.71 21.35 3.37
N LEU A 238 7.26 22.46 3.91
CA LEU A 238 6.47 23.60 4.39
C LEU A 238 5.88 24.44 3.25
N ALA A 239 6.46 24.41 2.05
CA ALA A 239 5.95 25.13 0.87
C ALA A 239 4.78 24.41 0.16
N LEU A 240 4.47 23.17 0.57
CA LEU A 240 3.42 22.31 0.00
C LEU A 240 2.17 22.19 0.89
N ARG A 241 2.10 22.95 1.99
CA ARG A 241 0.89 23.12 2.82
C ARG A 241 0.29 24.50 2.61
#